data_AF-A0A1Y3YKA6-F1
#
_entry.id   AF-A0A1Y3YKA6-F1
#
_cell.length_a   1.000
_cell.length_b   1.000
_cell.length_c   1.000
_cell.angle_alpha   90.00
_cell.angle_beta   90.00
_cell.angle_gamma   90.00
#
_symmetry.space_group_name_H-M   'P 1'
#
loop_
_entity.id
_entity.type
_entity.pdbx_description
1 polymer ?
#
loop_
_entity_poly.entity_id
_entity_poly.type
_entity_poly.pdbx_seq_one_letter_code
_entity_poly.pdbx_strand_id
1 'polypeptide(L)'
;MDKYKLCAAALSAALLVALPGCTLGTPTPTPTPTPTVAPTPNPYEEEAEAFVETFSQDHPGYELLDYAVGSLDTTPIHAAVIAKDTESGSSSTLFLLGDNGVTQQLELAQDSYTVYREEDGITLEGNVVHLSLDLSIPAAASLWEIHDYAITVTQDENGIQNTNQDTIRSE
;
A
#
# COMPACT_ATOMS: atom_id res chain seq x y z
N MET A 1 -5.27 25.56 -46.89
CA MET A 1 -6.70 25.86 -46.64
C MET A 1 -6.95 25.56 -45.16
N ASP A 2 -6.73 26.47 -44.21
CA ASP A 2 -7.36 27.79 -44.06
C ASP A 2 -8.88 27.64 -43.85
N LYS A 3 -9.35 28.17 -42.72
CA LYS A 3 -10.62 28.90 -42.53
C LYS A 3 -11.69 28.33 -41.58
N TYR A 4 -11.60 28.82 -40.33
CA TYR A 4 -12.60 29.66 -39.64
C TYR A 4 -13.97 29.10 -39.19
N LYS A 5 -14.36 29.65 -38.03
CA LYS A 5 -15.71 29.95 -37.50
C LYS A 5 -16.40 28.80 -36.76
N LEU A 6 -16.54 28.86 -35.43
CA LEU A 6 -17.34 29.83 -34.65
C LEU A 6 -18.79 29.88 -35.17
N CYS A 7 -19.66 29.02 -34.63
CA CYS A 7 -21.11 29.20 -34.62
C CYS A 7 -21.52 29.17 -33.14
N ALA A 8 -21.65 30.32 -32.47
CA ALA A 8 -22.76 31.27 -32.58
C ALA A 8 -24.08 30.67 -32.10
N ALA A 9 -24.50 31.19 -30.95
CA ALA A 9 -25.84 31.37 -30.45
C ALA A 9 -26.99 30.86 -31.34
N ALA A 10 -27.79 29.96 -30.77
CA ALA A 10 -29.23 29.94 -31.01
C ALA A 10 -29.92 30.31 -29.70
N LEU A 11 -30.04 31.62 -29.45
CA LEU A 11 -31.07 32.18 -28.61
C LEU A 11 -32.39 31.81 -29.31
N SER A 12 -33.14 30.83 -28.78
CA SER A 12 -34.42 30.44 -29.38
C SER A 12 -35.57 30.68 -28.41
N ALA A 13 -36.29 31.74 -28.76
CA ALA A 13 -37.73 31.92 -28.68
C ALA A 13 -38.42 31.66 -27.32
N ALA A 14 -38.82 32.79 -26.72
CA ALA A 14 -39.98 32.87 -25.86
C ALA A 14 -41.19 32.17 -26.50
N LEU A 15 -41.76 31.21 -25.78
CA LEU A 15 -43.15 30.83 -25.95
C LEU A 15 -43.86 31.04 -24.61
N LEU A 16 -44.41 32.25 -24.48
CA LEU A 16 -45.27 32.66 -23.38
C LEU A 16 -46.64 31.97 -23.57
N VAL A 17 -46.84 30.80 -22.95
CA VAL A 17 -48.17 30.21 -22.82
C VAL A 17 -48.66 30.49 -21.41
N ALA A 18 -49.54 31.49 -21.30
CA ALA A 18 -50.28 31.81 -20.10
C ALA A 18 -51.30 30.68 -19.83
N LEU A 19 -51.14 29.99 -18.70
CA LEU A 19 -52.17 29.15 -18.10
C LEU A 19 -52.57 29.76 -16.75
N PRO A 20 -53.86 30.00 -16.47
CA PRO A 20 -54.31 30.44 -15.16
C PRO A 20 -54.54 29.22 -14.28
N GLY A 21 -53.78 29.14 -13.18
CA GLY A 21 -54.04 28.20 -12.11
C GLY A 21 -52.89 27.25 -11.83
N CYS A 22 -52.00 27.65 -10.92
CA CYS A 22 -51.25 26.70 -10.12
C CYS A 22 -50.90 27.37 -8.78
N THR A 23 -51.38 26.78 -7.70
CA THR A 23 -51.10 27.17 -6.32
C THR A 23 -49.59 27.17 -6.09
N LEU A 24 -49.04 28.25 -5.55
CA LEU A 24 -47.64 28.40 -5.16
C LEU A 24 -47.31 27.44 -4.00
N GLY A 25 -46.99 26.19 -4.33
CA GLY A 25 -46.17 25.35 -3.46
C GLY A 25 -44.75 25.88 -3.50
N THR A 26 -44.21 26.27 -2.34
CA THR A 26 -42.82 26.70 -2.18
C THR A 26 -41.90 25.64 -2.80
N PRO A 27 -40.96 25.99 -3.71
CA PRO A 27 -40.04 24.99 -4.24
C PRO A 27 -39.15 24.52 -3.09
N THR A 28 -39.24 23.23 -2.75
CA THR A 28 -38.29 22.57 -1.87
C THR A 28 -36.89 22.74 -2.45
N PRO A 29 -35.90 23.24 -1.70
CA PRO A 29 -34.54 23.36 -2.21
C PRO A 29 -34.02 21.97 -2.58
N THR A 30 -33.69 21.79 -3.87
CA THR A 30 -33.00 20.58 -4.34
C THR A 30 -31.67 20.47 -3.61
N PRO A 31 -31.34 19.33 -2.96
CA PRO A 31 -30.03 19.15 -2.37
C PRO A 31 -28.97 19.24 -3.47
N THR A 32 -28.07 20.21 -3.35
CA THR A 32 -26.89 20.30 -4.21
C THR A 32 -26.06 19.02 -4.03
N PRO A 33 -25.69 18.30 -5.09
CA PRO A 33 -24.80 17.15 -4.95
C PRO A 33 -23.48 17.61 -4.33
N THR A 34 -23.10 17.02 -3.21
CA THR A 34 -21.77 17.21 -2.62
C THR A 34 -20.73 16.76 -3.64
N PRO A 35 -19.74 17.59 -4.02
CA PRO A 35 -18.69 17.16 -4.92
C PRO A 35 -17.98 15.96 -4.29
N THR A 36 -17.96 14.84 -5.02
CA THR A 36 -17.12 13.69 -4.68
C THR A 36 -15.68 14.11 -4.92
N VAL A 37 -14.90 14.31 -3.85
CA VAL A 37 -13.47 14.57 -3.95
C VAL A 37 -12.84 13.29 -4.51
N ALA A 38 -12.10 13.41 -5.62
CA ALA A 38 -11.33 12.28 -6.15
C ALA A 38 -10.32 11.82 -5.09
N PRO A 39 -10.05 10.51 -4.96
CA PRO A 39 -9.02 10.04 -4.03
C PRO A 39 -7.69 10.71 -4.38
N THR A 40 -7.03 11.24 -3.36
CA THR A 40 -5.66 11.76 -3.50
C THR A 40 -4.75 10.58 -3.89
N PRO A 41 -3.91 10.71 -4.94
CA PRO A 41 -2.97 9.65 -5.30
C PRO A 41 -1.96 9.43 -4.16
N ASN A 42 -1.60 8.17 -3.91
CA ASN A 42 -0.58 7.83 -2.93
C ASN A 42 0.79 8.27 -3.45
N PRO A 43 1.52 9.17 -2.75
CA PRO A 43 2.77 9.71 -3.26
C PRO A 43 3.90 8.69 -3.39
N TYR A 44 3.77 7.52 -2.75
CA TYR A 44 4.82 6.47 -2.75
C TYR A 44 4.57 5.35 -3.75
N GLU A 45 3.42 5.35 -4.43
CA GLU A 45 3.00 4.23 -5.29
C GLU A 45 3.95 4.03 -6.48
N GLU A 46 4.32 5.10 -7.18
CA GLU A 46 5.25 5.02 -8.32
C GLU A 46 6.65 4.55 -7.89
N GLU A 47 7.14 5.02 -6.73
CA GLU A 47 8.47 4.63 -6.22
C GLU A 47 8.49 3.18 -5.75
N ALA A 48 7.43 2.75 -5.03
CA ALA A 48 7.28 1.37 -4.58
C ALA A 48 7.15 0.41 -5.76
N GLU A 49 6.36 0.75 -6.78
CA GLU A 49 6.22 -0.06 -8.00
C GLU A 49 7.55 -0.21 -8.74
N ALA A 50 8.31 0.88 -8.87
CA ALA A 50 9.63 0.84 -9.49
C ALA A 50 10.59 -0.08 -8.72
N PHE A 51 10.59 0.01 -7.38
CA PHE A 51 11.40 -0.85 -6.51
C PHE A 51 11.01 -2.34 -6.66
N VAL A 52 9.71 -2.64 -6.71
CA VAL A 52 9.20 -4.01 -6.89
C VAL A 52 9.51 -4.55 -8.29
N GLU A 53 9.41 -3.73 -9.34
CA GLU A 53 9.69 -4.13 -10.72
C GLU A 53 11.17 -4.50 -10.92
N THR A 54 12.10 -3.74 -10.31
CA THR A 54 13.54 -4.03 -10.41
C THR A 54 14.04 -5.02 -9.36
N PHE A 55 13.21 -5.38 -8.37
CA PHE A 55 13.60 -6.19 -7.21
C PHE A 55 14.37 -7.46 -7.60
N SER A 56 13.83 -8.28 -8.51
CA SER A 56 14.50 -9.53 -8.92
C SER A 56 15.80 -9.32 -9.68
N GLN A 57 16.00 -8.15 -10.29
CA GLN A 57 17.25 -7.81 -10.98
C GLN A 57 18.32 -7.35 -9.98
N ASP A 58 17.91 -6.54 -9.01
CA ASP A 58 18.79 -5.97 -7.99
C ASP A 58 19.13 -6.98 -6.88
N HIS A 59 18.22 -7.92 -6.61
CA HIS A 59 18.31 -8.94 -5.57
C HIS A 59 18.16 -10.37 -6.15
N PRO A 60 19.07 -10.84 -7.03
CA PRO A 60 18.92 -12.11 -7.73
C PRO A 60 18.97 -13.36 -6.83
N GLY A 61 19.42 -13.21 -5.58
CA GLY A 61 19.40 -14.27 -4.56
C GLY A 61 18.06 -14.41 -3.84
N TYR A 62 17.09 -13.53 -4.13
CA TYR A 62 15.81 -13.48 -3.44
C TYR A 62 14.64 -13.56 -4.43
N GLU A 63 13.59 -14.24 -4.01
CA GLU A 63 12.31 -14.27 -4.70
C GLU A 63 11.31 -13.40 -3.92
N LEU A 64 10.74 -12.40 -4.57
CA LEU A 64 9.70 -11.56 -3.98
C LEU A 64 8.45 -12.40 -3.73
N LEU A 65 7.93 -12.38 -2.50
CA LEU A 65 6.72 -13.11 -2.11
C LEU A 65 5.50 -12.19 -2.05
N ASP A 66 5.61 -11.12 -1.27
CA ASP A 66 4.55 -10.11 -1.13
C ASP A 66 5.16 -8.74 -0.80
N TYR A 67 4.37 -7.68 -0.96
CA TYR A 67 4.78 -6.32 -0.64
C TYR A 67 3.63 -5.44 -0.15
N ALA A 68 3.95 -4.50 0.73
CA ALA A 68 3.05 -3.44 1.15
C ALA A 68 3.59 -2.08 0.71
N VAL A 69 2.71 -1.27 0.12
CA VAL A 69 3.01 0.11 -0.26
C VAL A 69 2.64 1.03 0.91
N GLY A 70 3.58 1.87 1.31
CA GLY A 70 3.37 2.88 2.34
C GLY A 70 2.47 4.02 1.88
N SER A 71 2.13 4.90 2.80
CA SER A 71 1.45 6.17 2.57
C SER A 71 1.99 7.24 3.52
N LEU A 72 1.51 8.48 3.41
CA LEU A 72 1.91 9.56 4.33
C LEU A 72 1.66 9.22 5.81
N ASP A 73 0.76 8.29 6.11
CA ASP A 73 0.48 7.84 7.47
C ASP A 73 1.49 6.78 7.95
N THR A 74 2.26 6.18 7.05
CA THR A 74 3.25 5.12 7.34
C THR A 74 4.69 5.58 7.28
N THR A 75 4.93 6.90 7.23
CA THR A 75 6.29 7.46 7.22
C THR A 75 7.12 6.88 8.36
N PRO A 76 8.38 6.47 8.11
CA PRO A 76 9.17 6.74 6.91
C PRO A 76 9.04 5.67 5.80
N ILE A 77 8.13 4.69 5.94
CA ILE A 77 8.06 3.53 5.05
C ILE A 77 7.35 3.91 3.74
N HIS A 78 8.04 3.75 2.61
CA HIS A 78 7.48 3.89 1.26
C HIS A 78 7.06 2.51 0.70
N ALA A 79 7.84 1.47 0.98
CA ALA A 79 7.49 0.08 0.66
C ALA A 79 8.13 -0.90 1.64
N ALA A 80 7.47 -2.04 1.85
CA ALA A 80 8.03 -3.18 2.56
C ALA A 80 7.82 -4.43 1.69
N VAL A 81 8.88 -5.22 1.49
CA VAL A 81 8.87 -6.40 0.61
C VAL A 81 9.36 -7.60 1.40
N ILE A 82 8.53 -8.63 1.52
CA ILE A 82 8.93 -9.91 2.11
C ILE A 82 9.42 -10.83 0.99
N ALA A 83 10.59 -11.44 1.20
CA ALA A 83 11.26 -12.23 0.18
C ALA A 83 11.77 -13.56 0.72
N LYS A 84 11.76 -14.56 -0.17
CA LYS A 84 12.36 -15.87 0.06
C LYS A 84 13.79 -15.88 -0.44
N ASP A 85 14.72 -16.19 0.44
CA ASP A 85 16.08 -16.46 0.07
C ASP A 85 16.16 -17.75 -0.75
N THR A 86 16.73 -17.69 -1.95
CA THR A 86 16.74 -18.81 -2.91
C THR A 86 17.78 -19.88 -2.57
N GLU A 87 18.75 -19.58 -1.72
CA GLU A 87 19.81 -20.52 -1.31
C GLU A 87 19.32 -21.41 -0.16
N SER A 88 18.73 -20.81 0.87
CA SER A 88 18.17 -21.47 2.05
C SER A 88 16.72 -21.91 1.86
N GLY A 89 15.97 -21.25 0.98
CA GLY A 89 14.53 -21.41 0.80
C GLY A 89 13.69 -20.77 1.91
N SER A 90 14.30 -19.99 2.82
CA SER A 90 13.65 -19.35 3.97
C SER A 90 13.04 -18.00 3.59
N SER A 91 11.88 -17.66 4.16
CA SER A 91 11.17 -16.38 3.93
C SER A 91 11.46 -15.34 5.01
N SER A 92 12.64 -15.39 5.63
CA SER A 92 12.99 -14.59 6.81
C SER A 92 13.48 -13.18 6.48
N THR A 93 13.51 -12.79 5.20
CA THR A 93 14.15 -11.55 4.75
C THR A 93 13.13 -10.51 4.34
N LEU A 94 13.12 -9.39 5.06
CA LEU A 94 12.30 -8.22 4.78
C LEU A 94 13.17 -7.10 4.20
N PHE A 95 12.77 -6.53 3.07
CA PHE A 95 13.37 -5.33 2.50
C PHE A 95 12.46 -4.14 2.76
N LEU A 96 13.05 -3.05 3.24
CA LEU A 96 12.36 -1.79 3.54
C LEU A 96 12.87 -0.72 2.60
N LEU A 97 11.95 0.03 1.99
CA LEU A 97 12.21 1.26 1.27
C LEU A 97 11.70 2.42 2.12
N GLY A 98 12.62 3.32 2.48
CA GLY A 98 12.34 4.51 3.29
C GLY A 98 12.50 5.81 2.52
N ASP A 99 12.43 6.93 3.25
CA ASP A 99 12.53 8.26 2.70
C ASP A 99 13.82 8.45 1.88
N ASN A 100 13.71 9.14 0.74
CA ASN A 100 14.80 9.42 -0.20
C ASN A 100 15.43 8.16 -0.85
N GLY A 101 14.66 7.07 -0.95
CA GLY A 101 15.11 5.83 -1.57
C GLY A 101 16.11 5.03 -0.73
N VAL A 102 16.18 5.28 0.58
CA VAL A 102 17.03 4.50 1.49
C VAL A 102 16.46 3.08 1.57
N THR A 103 17.27 2.07 1.26
CA THR A 103 16.87 0.67 1.38
C THR A 103 17.57 -0.01 2.55
N GLN A 104 16.86 -0.89 3.24
CA GLN A 104 17.40 -1.71 4.34
C GLN A 104 16.90 -3.13 4.23
N GLN A 105 17.82 -4.09 4.36
CA GLN A 105 17.49 -5.52 4.49
C GLN A 105 17.45 -5.89 5.99
N LEU A 106 16.41 -6.61 6.41
CA LEU A 106 16.21 -7.09 7.76
C LEU A 106 15.97 -8.60 7.76
N GLU A 107 16.68 -9.31 8.63
CA GLU A 107 16.46 -10.74 8.87
C GLU A 107 15.63 -10.92 10.15
N LEU A 108 14.43 -11.50 10.02
CA LEU A 108 13.43 -11.58 11.10
C LEU A 108 13.63 -12.77 12.04
N ALA A 109 14.12 -13.90 11.51
CA ALA A 109 14.28 -15.15 12.23
C ALA A 109 15.66 -15.76 11.93
N GLN A 110 16.70 -15.13 12.47
CA GLN A 110 18.08 -15.58 12.29
C GLN A 110 18.22 -17.06 12.68
N ASP A 111 19.01 -17.79 11.90
CA ASP A 111 19.34 -19.22 12.10
C ASP A 111 18.15 -20.19 12.06
N SER A 112 16.99 -19.76 11.54
CA SER A 112 15.78 -20.59 11.47
C SER A 112 15.19 -20.64 10.06
N TYR A 113 14.57 -21.77 9.72
CA TYR A 113 13.82 -21.90 8.47
C TYR A 113 12.41 -21.37 8.67
N THR A 114 12.02 -20.39 7.85
CA THR A 114 10.69 -19.77 7.88
C THR A 114 9.97 -19.88 6.55
N VAL A 115 8.65 -19.98 6.60
CA VAL A 115 7.79 -19.87 5.43
C VAL A 115 6.84 -18.69 5.65
N TYR A 116 6.75 -17.80 4.68
CA TYR A 116 5.82 -16.67 4.76
C TYR A 116 4.37 -17.15 4.63
N ARG A 117 3.49 -16.62 5.49
CA ARG A 117 2.05 -16.92 5.49
C ARG A 117 1.31 -15.94 4.59
N GLU A 118 1.13 -16.32 3.33
CA GLU A 118 0.39 -15.53 2.33
C GLU A 118 -1.06 -15.26 2.74
N GLU A 119 -1.67 -16.13 3.56
CA GLU A 119 -3.03 -15.95 4.06
C GLU A 119 -3.18 -14.80 5.07
N ASP A 120 -2.11 -14.48 5.80
CA ASP A 120 -2.09 -13.38 6.78
C ASP A 120 -1.70 -12.06 6.10
N GLY A 121 -0.88 -12.13 5.03
CA GLY A 121 -0.47 -10.98 4.24
C GLY A 121 0.57 -10.10 4.95
N ILE A 122 1.14 -9.15 4.20
CA ILE A 122 1.94 -8.06 4.76
C ILE A 122 1.09 -6.78 4.84
N THR A 123 1.12 -6.10 5.99
CA THR A 123 0.36 -4.87 6.19
C THR A 123 1.19 -3.80 6.88
N LEU A 124 0.78 -2.53 6.71
CA LEU A 124 1.41 -1.37 7.35
C LEU A 124 0.39 -0.66 8.23
N GLU A 125 0.71 -0.50 9.51
CA GLU A 125 -0.07 0.31 10.45
C GLU A 125 0.84 1.38 11.07
N GLY A 126 0.66 2.63 10.64
CA GLY A 126 1.63 3.67 10.96
C GLY A 126 3.02 3.28 10.45
N ASN A 127 4.04 3.50 11.27
CA ASN A 127 5.41 3.11 10.95
C ASN A 127 5.75 1.65 11.31
N VAL A 128 4.76 0.77 11.38
CA VAL A 128 4.93 -0.64 11.77
C VAL A 128 4.57 -1.57 10.62
N VAL A 129 5.48 -2.47 10.29
CA VAL A 129 5.23 -3.58 9.35
C VAL A 129 4.73 -4.78 10.12
N HIS A 130 3.59 -5.32 9.70
CA HIS A 130 3.00 -6.53 10.24
C HIS A 130 3.04 -7.65 9.21
N LEU A 131 3.53 -8.82 9.62
CA LEU A 131 3.52 -10.04 8.80
C LEU A 131 3.65 -11.27 9.70
N SER A 132 3.29 -12.44 9.19
CA SER A 132 3.39 -13.70 9.91
C SER A 132 4.26 -14.71 9.16
N LEU A 133 5.08 -15.46 9.90
CA LEU A 133 5.91 -16.54 9.36
C LEU A 133 5.65 -17.85 10.11
N ASP A 134 5.63 -18.95 9.39
CA ASP A 134 5.71 -20.30 9.95
C ASP A 134 7.18 -20.65 10.20
N LEU A 135 7.55 -20.76 11.48
CA LEU A 135 8.89 -21.13 11.92
C LEU A 135 8.98 -22.64 12.14
N SER A 136 9.98 -23.28 11.55
CA SER A 136 10.28 -24.69 11.80
C SER A 136 11.05 -24.85 13.10
N ILE A 137 10.54 -25.62 14.06
CA ILE A 137 11.19 -25.88 15.34
C ILE A 137 12.09 -27.12 15.23
N PRO A 138 13.42 -26.99 15.16
CA PRO A 138 14.31 -28.14 14.99
C PRO A 138 14.27 -29.12 16.18
N ALA A 139 13.96 -28.62 17.39
CA ALA A 139 13.89 -29.41 18.60
C ALA A 139 12.61 -30.27 18.71
N ALA A 140 11.58 -29.98 17.92
CA ALA A 140 10.32 -30.70 17.91
C ALA A 140 9.94 -31.02 16.45
N ALA A 141 10.52 -32.10 15.93
CA ALA A 141 10.34 -32.52 14.54
C ALA A 141 8.86 -32.47 14.13
N SER A 142 8.56 -31.66 13.10
CA SER A 142 7.23 -31.47 12.52
C SER A 142 6.24 -30.59 13.31
N LEU A 143 6.71 -29.79 14.26
CA LEU A 143 5.93 -28.66 14.78
C LEU A 143 6.36 -27.36 14.07
N TRP A 144 5.37 -26.67 13.55
CA TRP A 144 5.47 -25.30 13.07
C TRP A 144 4.87 -24.38 14.13
N GLU A 145 5.54 -23.26 14.38
CA GLU A 145 5.02 -22.17 15.20
C GLU A 145 4.73 -20.99 14.29
N ILE A 146 3.58 -20.34 14.50
CA ILE A 146 3.28 -19.09 13.81
C ILE A 146 3.91 -17.96 14.62
N HIS A 147 4.81 -17.22 13.99
CA HIS A 147 5.42 -16.02 14.54
C HIS A 147 4.82 -14.79 13.86
N ASP A 148 4.08 -13.99 14.64
CA ASP A 148 3.57 -12.71 14.20
C ASP A 148 4.60 -11.62 14.52
N TYR A 149 5.11 -10.99 13.47
CA TYR A 149 6.07 -9.91 13.57
C TYR A 149 5.40 -8.55 13.49
N ALA A 150 5.81 -7.65 14.38
CA ALA A 150 5.55 -6.22 14.30
C ALA A 150 6.89 -5.48 14.29
N ILE A 151 7.30 -5.00 13.12
CA ILE A 151 8.55 -4.30 12.92
C ILE A 151 8.30 -2.79 12.92
N THR A 152 8.61 -2.11 14.02
CA THR A 152 8.59 -0.65 14.06
C THR A 152 9.79 -0.11 13.29
N VAL A 153 9.55 0.75 12.32
CA VAL A 153 10.56 1.36 11.46
C VAL A 153 10.68 2.85 11.78
N THR A 154 11.90 3.33 11.93
CA THR A 154 12.23 4.74 12.05
C THR A 154 13.39 5.06 11.13
N GLN A 155 13.61 6.33 10.80
CA GLN A 155 14.71 6.73 9.94
C GLN A 155 15.39 7.97 10.53
N ASP A 156 16.72 7.91 10.65
CA ASP A 156 17.55 9.01 11.12
C ASP A 156 18.73 9.26 10.15
N GLU A 157 19.69 10.07 10.57
CA GLU A 157 20.89 10.40 9.78
C GLU A 157 21.76 9.18 9.42
N ASN A 158 21.59 8.07 10.14
CA ASN A 158 22.30 6.82 9.91
C ASN A 158 21.51 5.84 9.03
N GLY A 159 20.32 6.22 8.56
CA GLY A 159 19.45 5.39 7.73
C GLY A 159 18.26 4.81 8.48
N ILE A 160 17.73 3.70 7.99
CA ILE A 160 16.58 3.03 8.60
C ILE A 160 17.02 2.28 9.87
N GLN A 161 16.34 2.55 10.98
CA GLN A 161 16.42 1.82 12.24
C GLN A 161 15.13 1.03 12.46
N ASN A 162 15.24 -0.15 13.06
CA ASN A 162 14.08 -0.99 13.30
C ASN A 162 14.10 -1.62 14.70
N THR A 163 12.90 -1.86 15.24
CA THR A 163 12.69 -2.69 16.42
C THR A 163 11.70 -3.78 16.07
N ASN A 164 12.05 -5.04 16.34
CA ASN A 164 11.21 -6.19 16.06
C ASN A 164 10.51 -6.64 17.36
N GLN A 165 9.18 -6.79 17.29
CA GLN A 165 8.41 -7.56 18.24
C GLN A 165 7.92 -8.84 17.58
N ASP A 166 8.12 -9.96 18.26
CA ASP A 166 7.73 -11.29 17.82
C ASP A 166 6.76 -11.88 18.86
N THR A 167 5.60 -12.33 18.39
CA THR A 167 4.60 -13.02 19.21
C THR A 167 4.28 -14.37 18.60
N ILE A 168 4.33 -15.42 19.43
CA ILE A 168 4.04 -16.78 18.99
C ILE A 168 2.56 -17.08 19.22
N ARG A 169 1.87 -17.55 18.18
CA ARG A 169 0.52 -18.13 18.27
C ARG A 169 0.49 -19.57 17.78
N SER A 170 -0.45 -20.34 18.33
CA SER A 170 -0.73 -21.69 17.85
C SER A 170 -1.66 -21.63 16.64
N GLU A 171 -1.55 -22.61 15.73
CA GLU A 171 -2.50 -22.82 14.62
C GLU A 171 -3.95 -23.00 15.10
#